data_AF-A0AB34FJ67-F1
#
_entry.id   AF-A0AB34FJ67-F1
#
_cell.length_a   1.000
_cell.length_b   1.000
_cell.length_c   1.000
_cell.angle_alpha   90.00
_cell.angle_beta   90.00
_cell.angle_gamma   90.00
#
_symmetry.space_group_name_H-M   'P 1'
#
loop_
_entity.id
_entity.type
_entity.pdbx_description
1 polymer ?
#
loop_
_entity_poly.entity_id
_entity_poly.type
_entity_poly.pdbx_seq_one_letter_code
_entity_poly.pdbx_strand_id
1 'polypeptide(L)'
;MDWAWQKLRKKRSSDGHPPSPGSMDIQIQALRGFSTACDLTPEETQAKKAPISMEERIIELTRENGFMRQEIAFFRGLADALQPLLPVIQYHVDELNSAIRLANDRIGEANAQWDAEVGTERPIGGTRDL
;
A
#
# COMPACT_ATOMS: atom_id res chain seq x y z
N MET A 1 9.24 26.24 -19.98
CA MET A 1 8.62 24.97 -19.56
C MET A 1 9.29 23.80 -20.27
N ASP A 2 10.55 23.47 -19.94
CA ASP A 2 11.29 22.44 -20.73
C ASP A 2 12.28 21.58 -19.93
N TRP A 3 12.51 21.88 -18.64
CA TRP A 3 13.48 21.16 -17.82
C TRP A 3 12.93 19.86 -17.20
N ALA A 4 11.61 19.81 -16.96
CA ALA A 4 10.94 18.67 -16.33
C ALA A 4 10.87 17.45 -17.26
N TRP A 5 10.73 17.67 -18.58
CA TRP A 5 10.66 16.60 -19.57
C TRP A 5 12.04 16.04 -19.95
N GLN A 6 13.11 16.82 -19.80
CA GLN A 6 14.47 16.34 -20.05
C GLN A 6 14.94 15.31 -19.02
N LYS A 7 14.52 15.41 -17.75
CA LYS A 7 14.86 14.43 -16.70
C LYS A 7 14.18 13.07 -16.90
N LEU A 8 13.02 13.01 -17.56
CA LEU A 8 12.33 11.76 -17.88
C LEU A 8 12.88 11.06 -19.12
N ARG A 9 13.75 11.72 -19.88
CA ARG A 9 14.45 11.15 -21.02
C ARG A 9 15.65 10.32 -20.53
N LYS A 10 15.41 9.37 -19.61
CA LYS A 10 16.36 8.30 -19.28
C LYS A 10 16.75 7.69 -20.62
N LYS A 11 18.03 7.82 -21.01
CA LYS A 11 18.56 7.24 -22.25
C LYS A 11 18.08 5.80 -22.30
N ARG A 12 17.12 5.49 -23.19
CA ARG A 12 16.78 4.11 -23.51
C ARG A 12 18.05 3.55 -24.11
N SER A 13 18.83 2.83 -23.30
CA SER A 13 20.07 2.21 -23.76
C SER A 13 19.73 1.35 -24.97
N SER A 14 20.47 1.57 -26.05
CA SER A 14 20.40 0.79 -27.29
C SER A 14 20.83 -0.66 -27.08
N ASP A 15 21.45 -0.98 -25.95
CA ASP A 15 22.39 -2.11 -25.85
C ASP A 15 21.74 -3.44 -25.47
N GLY A 16 20.48 -3.69 -25.87
CA GLY A 16 19.83 -4.99 -25.66
C GLY A 16 19.54 -5.38 -24.18
N HIS A 17 20.16 -4.73 -23.20
CA HIS A 17 19.98 -5.03 -21.79
C HIS A 17 18.64 -4.49 -21.25
N PRO A 18 17.93 -5.26 -20.40
CA PRO A 18 16.78 -4.77 -19.67
C PRO A 18 17.19 -3.55 -18.81
N PRO A 19 16.32 -2.53 -18.70
CA PRO A 19 16.63 -1.35 -17.92
C PRO A 19 16.87 -1.74 -16.46
N SER A 20 17.93 -1.19 -15.85
CA SER A 20 18.18 -1.41 -14.41
C SER A 20 16.98 -0.91 -13.58
N PRO A 21 16.48 -1.73 -12.62
CA PRO A 21 15.34 -1.40 -11.77
C PRO A 21 15.48 -0.03 -11.11
N GLY A 22 14.45 0.80 -11.27
CA GLY A 22 14.31 2.06 -10.55
C GLY A 22 13.63 1.88 -9.20
N SER A 23 13.52 2.97 -8.44
CA SER A 23 12.83 2.98 -7.14
C SER A 23 11.38 2.52 -7.23
N MET A 24 10.70 2.80 -8.35
CA MET A 24 9.34 2.36 -8.60
C MET A 24 9.25 0.84 -8.83
N ASP A 25 10.18 0.26 -9.58
CA ASP A 25 10.22 -1.18 -9.84
C ASP A 25 10.45 -1.99 -8.55
N ILE A 26 11.30 -1.46 -7.66
CA ILE A 26 11.55 -2.03 -6.33
C ILE A 26 10.27 -1.98 -5.48
N GLN A 27 9.54 -0.87 -5.50
CA GLN A 27 8.27 -0.75 -4.76
C GLN A 27 7.20 -1.70 -5.30
N ILE A 28 7.09 -1.81 -6.62
CA ILE A 28 6.17 -2.76 -7.28
C ILE A 28 6.50 -4.18 -6.83
N GLN A 29 7.78 -4.57 -6.85
CA GLN A 29 8.21 -5.90 -6.42
C GLN A 29 7.97 -6.15 -4.93
N ALA A 30 8.17 -5.15 -4.07
CA ALA A 30 7.87 -5.23 -2.64
C ALA A 30 6.37 -5.49 -2.37
N LEU A 31 5.50 -5.00 -3.25
CA LEU A 31 4.06 -5.25 -3.22
C LEU A 31 3.66 -6.51 -4.00
N ARG A 32 4.63 -7.36 -4.38
CA ARG A 32 4.43 -8.56 -5.23
C ARG A 32 3.78 -8.26 -6.58
N GLY A 33 3.94 -7.04 -7.08
CA GLY A 33 3.56 -6.64 -8.42
C GLY A 33 4.64 -6.99 -9.45
N PHE A 34 4.27 -6.87 -10.72
CA PHE A 34 5.14 -7.17 -11.86
C PHE A 34 5.79 -5.89 -12.42
N SER A 35 7.10 -5.90 -12.66
CA SER A 35 7.82 -4.86 -13.38
C SER A 35 8.71 -5.45 -14.47
N THR A 36 8.70 -4.80 -15.64
CA THR A 36 9.59 -5.12 -16.77
C THR A 36 11.08 -5.03 -16.42
N ALA A 37 11.48 -4.20 -15.47
CA ALA A 37 12.88 -4.10 -15.07
C ALA A 37 13.35 -5.27 -14.20
N CYS A 38 12.42 -5.92 -13.49
CA CYS A 38 12.70 -6.99 -12.56
C CYS A 38 12.37 -8.39 -13.11
N ASP A 39 11.34 -8.51 -13.94
CA ASP A 39 10.69 -9.79 -14.23
C ASP A 39 10.81 -10.23 -15.70
N LEU A 40 11.18 -9.34 -16.63
CA LEU A 40 11.43 -9.70 -18.02
C LEU A 40 12.88 -10.14 -18.21
N THR A 41 13.08 -11.30 -18.84
CA THR A 41 14.42 -11.79 -19.15
C THR A 41 15.09 -10.94 -20.23
N PRO A 42 16.44 -10.92 -20.31
CA PRO A 42 17.15 -10.25 -21.40
C PRO A 42 16.74 -10.75 -22.78
N GLU A 43 16.45 -12.04 -22.92
CA GLU A 43 16.02 -12.67 -24.18
C GLU A 43 14.64 -12.17 -24.63
N GLU A 44 13.68 -12.08 -23.71
CA GLU A 44 12.36 -11.52 -23.98
C GLU A 44 12.44 -10.02 -24.30
N THR A 45 13.35 -9.31 -23.63
CA THR A 45 13.62 -7.89 -23.90
C THR A 45 14.22 -7.68 -25.30
N GLN A 46 15.09 -8.59 -25.73
CA GLN A 46 15.76 -8.53 -27.02
C GLN A 46 14.85 -9.00 -28.16
N ALA A 47 13.99 -9.98 -27.93
CA ALA A 47 12.97 -10.42 -28.88
C ALA A 47 12.01 -9.29 -29.26
N LYS A 48 11.62 -8.44 -28.29
CA LYS A 48 10.82 -7.22 -28.54
C LYS A 48 11.54 -6.13 -29.36
N LYS A 49 12.85 -6.26 -29.55
CA LYS A 49 13.67 -5.35 -30.38
C LYS A 49 14.02 -5.94 -31.75
N ALA A 50 13.61 -7.18 -32.05
CA ALA A 50 13.83 -7.78 -33.36
C ALA A 50 13.14 -6.93 -34.44
N PRO A 51 13.80 -6.64 -35.57
CA PRO A 51 13.20 -5.84 -36.62
C PRO A 51 12.04 -6.61 -37.24
N ILE A 52 10.82 -6.11 -37.03
CA ILE A 52 9.60 -6.54 -37.70
C ILE A 52 9.22 -5.53 -38.78
N SER A 53 8.43 -5.94 -39.77
CA SER A 53 7.94 -5.01 -40.80
C SER A 53 7.07 -3.91 -40.17
N MET A 54 6.93 -2.79 -40.87
CA MET A 54 6.13 -1.66 -40.39
C MET A 54 4.65 -2.08 -40.21
N GLU A 55 4.14 -2.89 -41.12
CA GLU A 55 2.78 -3.46 -41.08
C GLU A 55 2.58 -4.35 -39.86
N GLU A 56 3.50 -5.28 -39.59
CA GLU A 56 3.46 -6.12 -38.39
C GLU A 56 3.54 -5.29 -37.11
N ARG A 57 4.37 -4.24 -37.10
CA ARG A 57 4.48 -3.34 -35.95
C ARG A 57 3.19 -2.57 -35.68
N ILE A 58 2.47 -2.15 -36.72
CA ILE A 58 1.18 -1.48 -36.57
C ILE A 58 0.14 -2.43 -35.97
N ILE A 59 0.10 -3.69 -36.42
CA ILE A 59 -0.83 -4.71 -35.91
C ILE A 59 -0.55 -5.00 -34.43
N GLU A 60 0.72 -5.21 -34.08
CA GLU A 60 1.15 -5.45 -32.70
C GLU A 60 0.77 -4.29 -31.78
N LEU A 61 1.14 -3.06 -32.14
CA LEU A 61 0.83 -1.87 -31.35
C LEU A 61 -0.68 -1.63 -31.22
N THR A 62 -1.46 -1.92 -32.25
CA THR A 62 -2.93 -1.79 -32.19
C THR A 62 -3.50 -2.78 -31.19
N ARG A 63 -3.01 -4.02 -31.20
CA ARG A 63 -3.40 -5.07 -30.25
C ARG A 63 -3.00 -4.71 -28.82
N GLU A 64 -1.76 -4.29 -28.61
CA GLU A 64 -1.26 -3.82 -27.31
C GLU A 64 -2.08 -2.64 -26.79
N ASN A 65 -2.41 -1.66 -27.65
CA ASN A 65 -3.25 -0.52 -27.28
C ASN A 65 -4.65 -0.96 -26.83
N GLY A 66 -5.24 -1.92 -27.54
CA GLY A 66 -6.52 -2.54 -27.17
C GLY A 66 -6.46 -3.20 -25.79
N PHE A 67 -5.43 -4.01 -25.54
CA PHE A 67 -5.23 -4.64 -24.22
C PHE A 67 -5.05 -3.61 -23.11
N MET A 68 -4.19 -2.61 -23.31
CA MET A 68 -3.97 -1.56 -22.32
C MET A 68 -5.27 -0.80 -21.99
N ARG A 69 -6.12 -0.53 -22.98
CA ARG A 69 -7.43 0.11 -22.74
C ARG A 69 -8.36 -0.76 -21.90
N GLN A 70 -8.39 -2.06 -22.15
CA GLN A 70 -9.19 -3.00 -21.36
C GLN A 70 -8.68 -3.10 -19.92
N GLU A 71 -7.36 -3.15 -19.74
CA GLU A 71 -6.72 -3.19 -18.43
C GLU A 71 -7.00 -1.92 -17.62
N ILE A 72 -6.89 -0.74 -18.24
CA ILE A 72 -7.27 0.54 -17.63
C ILE A 72 -8.75 0.54 -17.21
N ALA A 73 -9.64 0.06 -18.09
CA ALA A 73 -11.06 -0.01 -17.78
C ALA A 73 -11.35 -0.96 -16.60
N PHE A 74 -10.67 -2.10 -16.55
CA PHE A 74 -10.75 -3.06 -15.45
C PHE A 74 -10.32 -2.44 -14.13
N PHE A 75 -9.11 -1.86 -14.06
CA PHE A 75 -8.60 -1.26 -12.84
C PHE A 75 -9.42 -0.06 -12.38
N ARG A 76 -9.97 0.72 -13.31
CA ARG A 76 -10.91 1.79 -12.99
C ARG A 76 -12.19 1.22 -12.35
N GLY A 77 -12.78 0.19 -12.94
CA GLY A 77 -13.96 -0.47 -12.36
C GLY A 77 -13.67 -1.07 -10.98
N LEU A 78 -12.49 -1.65 -10.78
CA LEU A 78 -12.05 -2.15 -9.48
C LEU A 78 -11.91 -1.00 -8.46
N ALA A 79 -11.30 0.12 -8.84
CA ALA A 79 -11.19 1.29 -7.98
C ALA A 79 -12.56 1.86 -7.61
N ASP A 80 -13.46 2.00 -8.59
CA ASP A 80 -14.83 2.49 -8.39
C ASP A 80 -15.63 1.56 -7.46
N ALA A 81 -15.38 0.25 -7.51
CA ALA A 81 -16.02 -0.73 -6.62
C ALA A 81 -15.45 -0.71 -5.18
N LEU A 82 -14.14 -0.46 -5.03
CA LEU A 82 -13.47 -0.48 -3.74
C LEU A 82 -13.55 0.86 -2.98
N GLN A 83 -13.58 1.99 -3.69
CA GLN A 83 -13.60 3.32 -3.09
C GLN A 83 -14.73 3.53 -2.06
N PRO A 84 -15.97 3.05 -2.29
CA PRO A 84 -17.05 3.17 -1.31
C PRO A 84 -16.82 2.39 -0.01
N LEU A 85 -15.92 1.39 0.01
CA LEU A 85 -15.62 0.62 1.21
C LEU A 85 -14.76 1.38 2.21
N LEU A 86 -13.95 2.34 1.74
CA LEU A 86 -13.07 3.13 2.60
C LEU A 86 -13.81 3.86 3.75
N PRO A 87 -14.90 4.62 3.51
CA PRO A 87 -15.62 5.26 4.60
C PRO A 87 -16.28 4.26 5.56
N VAL A 88 -16.72 3.09 5.07
CA VAL A 88 -17.30 2.03 5.91
C VAL A 88 -16.25 1.43 6.84
N ILE A 89 -15.06 1.14 6.30
CA ILE A 89 -13.93 0.67 7.10
C ILE A 89 -13.55 1.72 8.14
N GLN A 90 -13.44 2.99 7.74
CA GLN A 90 -13.12 4.09 8.65
C GLN A 90 -14.14 4.20 9.79
N TYR A 91 -15.44 4.14 9.47
CA TYR A 91 -16.51 4.15 10.47
C TYR A 91 -16.35 3.04 11.51
N HIS A 92 -16.10 1.81 11.07
CA HIS A 92 -15.93 0.69 11.99
C HIS A 92 -14.66 0.81 12.85
N VAL A 93 -13.58 1.35 12.29
CA VAL A 93 -12.35 1.64 13.06
C VAL A 93 -12.63 2.69 14.14
N ASP A 94 -13.38 3.74 13.82
CA ASP A 94 -13.71 4.81 14.77
C ASP A 94 -14.62 4.32 15.90
N GLU A 95 -15.61 3.46 15.58
CA GLU A 95 -16.47 2.80 16.57
C GLU A 95 -15.67 1.91 17.53
N LEU A 96 -14.77 1.07 16.99
CA LEU A 96 -13.92 0.21 17.81
C LEU A 96 -13.01 1.02 18.71
N ASN A 97 -12.38 2.07 18.19
CA ASN A 97 -11.54 2.97 18.99
C ASN A 97 -12.34 3.63 20.12
N SER A 98 -13.57 4.04 19.85
CA SER A 98 -14.46 4.65 20.85
C SER A 98 -14.84 3.66 21.95
N ALA A 99 -15.18 2.42 21.58
CA ALA A 99 -15.50 1.36 22.54
C ALA A 99 -14.30 1.00 23.42
N ILE A 100 -13.10 0.90 22.84
CA ILE A 100 -11.85 0.64 23.57
C ILE A 100 -11.58 1.75 24.58
N ARG A 101 -11.74 3.03 24.18
CA ARG A 101 -11.55 4.17 25.08
C ARG A 101 -12.51 4.09 26.27
N LEU A 102 -13.80 3.87 26.01
CA LEU A 102 -14.80 3.74 27.08
C LEU A 102 -14.49 2.59 28.05
N ALA A 103 -14.04 1.44 27.52
CA ALA A 103 -13.66 0.31 28.35
C ALA A 103 -12.44 0.65 29.24
N ASN A 104 -11.41 1.28 28.67
CA ASN A 104 -10.23 1.69 29.40
C ASN A 104 -10.55 2.72 30.50
N ASP A 105 -11.43 3.69 30.21
CA ASP A 105 -11.85 4.68 31.20
C ASP A 105 -12.56 4.01 32.39
N ARG A 106 -13.49 3.08 32.12
CA ARG A 106 -14.19 2.31 33.16
C ARG A 106 -13.25 1.43 33.99
N ILE A 107 -12.26 0.81 33.35
CA ILE A 107 -11.22 0.05 34.05
C ILE A 107 -10.39 0.98 34.94
N GLY A 108 -10.04 2.16 34.45
CA GLY A 108 -9.34 3.19 35.22
C GLY A 108 -10.12 3.64 36.45
N GLU A 109 -11.42 3.90 36.30
CA GLU A 109 -12.32 4.25 37.41
C GLU A 109 -12.42 3.12 38.44
N ALA A 110 -12.62 1.87 38.00
CA ALA A 110 -12.70 0.72 38.88
C ALA A 110 -11.39 0.47 39.64
N ASN A 111 -10.24 0.61 38.99
CA ASN A 111 -8.94 0.50 39.64
C ASN A 111 -8.73 1.60 40.67
N ALA A 112 -9.12 2.85 40.37
CA ALA A 112 -9.02 3.96 41.31
C ALA A 112 -9.92 3.78 42.54
N GLN A 113 -11.13 3.23 42.36
CA GLN A 113 -12.03 2.86 43.45
C GLN A 113 -11.42 1.79 44.34
N TRP A 114 -10.91 0.72 43.74
CA TRP A 114 -10.23 -0.36 44.46
C TRP A 114 -9.04 0.14 45.29
N ASP A 115 -8.18 0.97 44.70
CA ASP A 115 -7.04 1.55 45.40
C ASP A 115 -7.46 2.45 46.57
N ALA A 116 -8.57 3.18 46.42
CA ALA A 116 -9.13 3.99 47.50
C ALA A 116 -9.64 3.12 48.66
N GLU A 117 -10.39 2.05 48.35
CA GLU A 117 -10.93 1.11 49.34
C GLU A 117 -9.82 0.39 50.11
N VAL A 118 -8.84 -0.17 49.40
CA VAL A 118 -7.65 -0.82 49.99
C VAL A 118 -6.78 0.18 50.76
N GLY A 119 -6.69 1.43 50.30
CA GLY A 119 -5.97 2.51 50.99
C GLY A 119 -6.65 2.96 52.30
N THR A 120 -7.97 2.83 52.40
CA THR A 120 -8.74 3.04 53.64
C THR A 120 -8.65 1.88 54.62
N GLU A 121 -8.30 0.67 54.17
CA GLU A 121 -7.96 -0.45 55.06
C GLU A 121 -6.52 -0.31 55.61
N ARG A 122 -6.26 0.75 56.38
CA ARG A 122 -5.08 0.80 57.27
C ARG A 122 -5.42 0.15 58.62
N PRO A 123 -4.42 -0.49 59.26
CA PRO A 123 -4.60 -1.68 60.08
C PRO A 123 -5.50 -1.41 61.28
N ILE A 124 -6.32 -2.41 61.64
CA ILE A 124 -6.97 -2.52 62.95
C ILE A 124 -5.94 -2.07 63.99
N GLY A 125 -6.19 -0.88 64.54
CA GLY A 125 -5.22 -0.17 65.35
C GLY A 125 -4.73 -1.05 66.48
N GLY A 126 -3.45 -1.40 66.44
CA GLY A 126 -2.68 -1.49 67.66
C GLY A 126 -2.59 -0.09 68.27
N THR A 127 -3.29 0.12 69.38
CA THR A 127 -3.00 1.12 70.43
C THR A 127 -4.00 0.85 71.56
N ARG A 128 -3.65 0.83 72.85
CA ARG A 128 -2.40 1.01 73.58
C ARG A 128 -2.78 0.85 75.08
N ASP A 129 -1.77 0.65 75.93
CA ASP A 129 -1.73 1.02 77.35
C ASP A 129 -2.54 0.19 78.38
N LEU A 130 -1.89 -0.81 79.00
CA LEU A 130 -1.30 -0.80 80.36
C LEU A 130 -0.78 -2.20 80.74
#